data_AF-A0A0H4QXZ0-F1
#
_entry.id   AF-A0A0H4QXZ0-F1
#
_cell.length_a   1.000
_cell.length_b   1.000
_cell.length_c   1.000
_cell.angle_alpha   90.00
_cell.angle_beta   90.00
_cell.angle_gamma   90.00
#
_symmetry.space_group_name_H-M   'P 1'
#
loop_
_entity.id
_entity.type
_entity.pdbx_description
1 polymer ?
#
loop_
_entity_poly.entity_id
_entity_poly.type
_entity_poly.pdbx_seq_one_letter_code
_entity_poly.pdbx_strand_id
1 'polypeptide(L)' 'MNNNNTSHIGFLELLTLIFVVAKLLSFITWSWWLVFLPIILKVVLSLIVGVINGIANVDE' A
#
# COMPACT_ATOMS: atom_id res chain seq x y z
N MET A 1 9.91 8.47 -30.65
CA MET A 1 10.15 8.31 -29.19
C MET A 1 9.46 7.03 -28.78
N ASN A 2 10.20 5.99 -28.36
CA ASN A 2 9.60 4.71 -27.92
C ASN A 2 9.09 4.85 -26.48
N ASN A 3 7.78 4.68 -26.26
CA ASN A 3 7.15 4.70 -24.94
C ASN A 3 7.02 3.26 -24.43
N ASN A 4 8.08 2.76 -23.81
CA ASN A 4 8.07 1.52 -23.06
C ASN A 4 7.50 1.74 -21.65
N ASN A 5 6.19 1.94 -21.56
CA ASN A 5 5.45 2.00 -20.30
C ASN A 5 5.33 0.59 -19.68
N THR A 6 6.32 0.22 -18.86
CA THR A 6 6.31 -0.97 -18.02
C THR A 6 5.40 -0.75 -16.80
N SER A 7 4.24 -1.42 -16.82
CA SER A 7 3.29 -1.43 -15.70
C SER A 7 3.87 -2.23 -14.53
N HIS A 8 4.40 -1.55 -13.52
CA HIS A 8 4.89 -2.20 -12.32
C HIS A 8 3.75 -2.35 -11.31
N ILE A 9 3.44 -3.59 -10.92
CA ILE A 9 2.58 -3.83 -9.76
C ILE A 9 3.34 -3.42 -8.50
N GLY A 10 2.74 -2.55 -7.69
CA GLY A 10 3.33 -2.11 -6.45
C GLY A 10 3.52 -3.28 -5.48
N PHE A 11 4.70 -3.43 -4.88
CA PHE A 11 4.99 -4.49 -3.92
C PHE A 11 3.93 -4.62 -2.82
N LEU A 12 3.38 -3.49 -2.34
CA LEU A 12 2.36 -3.45 -1.30
C LEU A 12 1.00 -4.00 -1.76
N GLU A 13 0.66 -3.90 -3.06
CA GLU A 13 -0.53 -4.53 -3.64
C GLU A 13 -0.40 -6.04 -3.60
N LEU A 14 0.75 -6.56 -4.05
CA LEU A 14 1.04 -7.99 -4.04
C LEU A 14 1.05 -8.53 -2.61
N LEU A 15 1.67 -7.81 -1.66
CA LEU A 15 1.69 -8.18 -0.25
C LEU A 15 0.28 -8.24 0.33
N THR A 16 -0.56 -7.24 0.04
CA THR A 16 -1.97 -7.24 0.45
C THR A 16 -2.71 -8.45 -0.09
N LEU A 17 -2.57 -8.73 -1.39
CA LEU A 17 -3.21 -9.88 -2.04
C LEU A 17 -2.78 -11.20 -1.37
N ILE A 18 -1.48 -11.39 -1.12
CA ILE A 18 -0.96 -12.61 -0.49
C ILE A 18 -1.54 -12.79 0.91
N PHE A 19 -1.59 -11.74 1.74
CA PHE A 19 -2.18 -11.83 3.07
C PHE A 19 -3.68 -12.16 3.04
N VAL A 20 -4.43 -11.54 2.12
CA VAL A 20 -5.87 -11.81 1.95
C VAL A 20 -6.11 -13.26 1.51
N VAL A 21 -5.37 -13.73 0.50
CA VAL A 21 -5.49 -15.11 0.00
C VAL A 21 -5.08 -16.11 1.09
N ALA A 22 -3.98 -15.88 1.79
CA ALA A 22 -3.55 -16.76 2.90
C ALA A 22 -4.59 -16.83 4.03
N LYS A 23 -5.30 -15.73 4.31
CA LYS A 23 -6.40 -15.72 5.29
C LYS A 23 -7.62 -16.50 4.81
N LEU A 24 -7.99 -16.36 3.54
CA LEU A 24 -9.10 -17.10 2.92
C LEU A 24 -8.83 -18.60 2.82
N LEU A 25 -7.57 -18.99 2.56
CA LEU A 25 -7.12 -20.38 2.58
C LEU A 25 -6.96 -20.92 4.02
N SER A 26 -7.32 -20.13 5.04
CA SER A 26 -7.20 -20.48 6.45
C SER A 26 -5.79 -20.89 6.89
N PHE A 27 -4.76 -20.42 6.17
CA PHE A 27 -3.34 -20.66 6.50
C PHE A 27 -2.92 -19.89 7.75
N ILE A 28 -3.66 -18.82 8.10
CA ILE A 28 -3.34 -17.91 9.20
C ILE A 28 -4.61 -17.64 10.05
N THR A 29 -4.54 -17.90 11.36
CA THR A 29 -5.66 -17.68 12.30
C THR A 29 -5.80 -16.24 12.78
N TRP A 30 -4.82 -15.37 12.47
CA TRP A 30 -4.70 -14.01 12.97
C TRP A 30 -5.90 -13.09 12.70
N SER A 31 -6.03 -12.04 13.49
CA SER A 31 -7.06 -11.00 13.32
C SER A 31 -6.97 -10.31 11.96
N TRP A 32 -8.13 -9.91 11.42
CA TRP A 32 -8.25 -9.15 10.16
C TRP A 32 -7.44 -7.85 10.14
N TRP A 33 -7.23 -7.23 11.30
CA TRP A 33 -6.36 -6.06 11.44
C TRP A 33 -4.94 -6.26 10.91
N LEU A 34 -4.36 -7.46 11.09
CA LEU A 34 -3.02 -7.77 10.57
C LEU A 34 -3.03 -8.06 9.07
N VAL A 35 -4.14 -8.61 8.54
CA VAL A 35 -4.33 -8.85 7.10
C VAL A 35 -4.41 -7.53 6.34
N PHE A 36 -5.04 -6.51 6.94
CA PHE A 36 -5.17 -5.17 6.37
C PHE A 36 -3.98 -4.24 6.71
N LEU A 37 -3.01 -4.70 7.51
CA LEU A 37 -1.80 -3.94 7.84
C LEU A 37 -1.09 -3.35 6.60
N PRO A 38 -0.86 -4.09 5.50
CA PRO A 38 -0.23 -3.51 4.31
C PRO A 38 -1.04 -2.36 3.69
N ILE A 39 -2.38 -2.42 3.70
CA ILE A 39 -3.24 -1.32 3.22
C ILE A 39 -3.15 -0.13 4.17
N ILE A 40 -3.22 -0.36 5.47
CA ILE A 40 -3.11 0.70 6.49
C ILE A 40 -1.77 1.42 6.35
N LEU A 41 -0.68 0.68 6.17
CA LEU A 41 0.66 1.25 5.98
C LEU A 41 0.71 2.14 4.74
N LYS A 42 0.11 1.71 3.61
CA LYS A 42 0.01 2.53 2.40
C LYS A 42 -0.74 3.83 2.65
N VAL A 43 -1.90 3.77 3.31
CA VAL A 43 -2.73 4.94 3.58
C VAL A 43 -2.01 5.92 4.49
N VAL A 44 -1.40 5.43 5.58
CA VAL A 44 -0.65 6.25 6.53
C VAL A 44 0.55 6.90 5.84
N LEU A 45 1.34 6.14 5.07
CA LEU A 45 2.50 6.68 4.35
C LEU A 45 2.07 7.73 3.33
N SER A 46 1.01 7.46 2.56
CA SER A 46 0.46 8.41 1.59
C SER A 46 -0.04 9.68 2.26
N LEU A 47 -0.65 9.58 3.44
CA LEU A 47 -1.13 10.72 4.21
C LEU A 47 0.04 11.55 4.73
N ILE A 48 1.08 10.92 5.29
CA ILE A 48 2.27 11.61 5.78
C ILE A 48 2.96 12.37 4.64
N VAL A 49 3.20 11.71 3.51
CA VAL A 49 3.81 12.35 2.32
C VAL A 49 2.93 13.48 1.79
N GLY A 50 1.61 13.26 1.73
CA GLY A 50 0.67 14.29 1.30
C GLY A 50 0.67 15.52 2.21
N VAL A 51 0.75 15.32 3.54
CA VAL A 51 0.84 16.41 4.52
C VAL A 51 2.17 17.16 4.37
N ILE A 52 3.29 16.46 4.27
CA ILE A 52 4.63 17.07 4.11
C ILE A 52 4.70 17.88 2.81
N ASN A 53 4.21 17.34 1.70
CA ASN A 53 4.15 18.08 0.45
C ASN A 53 3.18 19.26 0.58
N GLY A 54 2.04 19.08 1.23
CA GLY A 54 1.06 20.14 1.47
C GLY A 54 1.66 21.32 2.23
N ILE A 55 2.36 21.09 3.34
CA ILE A 55 3.04 22.15 4.09
C ILE A 55 4.16 22.79 3.28
N ALA A 56 4.95 22.01 2.54
CA ALA A 56 6.07 22.52 1.75
C ALA A 56 5.61 23.43 0.59
N ASN A 57 4.44 23.15 -0.01
CA ASN A 57 3.85 24.00 -1.05
C ASN A 57 2.97 25.13 -0.48
N VAL A 58 2.72 25.15 0.83
CA VAL A 58 1.95 26.21 1.50
C VAL A 58 2.82 27.43 1.87
N ASP A 59 4.13 27.23 2.03
CA ASP A 59 5.09 28.28 2.38
C ASP A 59 5.72 28.99 1.16
N GLU A 60 5.35 28.62 -0.07
CA GLU A 60 5.71 29.30 -1.33
C GLU A 60 4.59 30.23 -1.83
#